data_AF-A0A5Q0BM20-F1
#
_entry.id   AF-A0A5Q0BM20-F1
#
_cell.length_a   1.000
_cell.length_b   1.000
_cell.length_c   1.000
_cell.angle_alpha   90.00
_cell.angle_beta   90.00
_cell.angle_gamma   90.00
#
_symmetry.space_group_name_H-M   'P 1'
#
loop_
_entity.id
_entity.type
_entity.pdbx_description
1 polymer ?
#
loop_
_entity_poly.entity_id
_entity_poly.type
_entity_poly.pdbx_seq_one_letter_code
_entity_poly.pdbx_strand_id
1 'polypeptide(L)'
;MTRPLSPHLRIFRFPPTAVLSILHRVTGVLLTLGLPVWVFWLMQVADGPSAYEPIHAFLQSSAGISSLYLWLFALFMHLCHGLRHLFWDSGRGMLRDSLHRYAMLEFSAAVILTGGCYGLHLKQTELQGLPAADWRGEPAKRWAPSAYGCDNAAETPAPDFGAPVIRCSALVDFINSKPGLDI
;
A
#
# COMPACT_ATOMS: atom_id res chain seq x y z
N MET A 1 -9.66 15.40 57.90
CA MET A 1 -10.30 14.11 57.58
C MET A 1 -10.14 13.86 56.08
N THR A 2 -9.33 12.89 55.68
CA THR A 2 -9.18 12.47 54.28
C THR A 2 -10.33 11.53 53.93
N ARG A 3 -11.20 11.95 53.03
CA ARG A 3 -12.29 11.10 52.53
C ARG A 3 -11.67 9.99 51.67
N PRO A 4 -12.05 8.70 51.88
CA PRO A 4 -11.48 7.61 51.11
C PRO A 4 -11.87 7.75 49.63
N LEU A 5 -10.91 7.48 48.74
CA LEU A 5 -11.14 7.45 47.30
C LEU A 5 -12.11 6.32 46.94
N SER A 6 -12.99 6.59 45.98
CA SER A 6 -13.89 5.58 45.44
C SER A 6 -13.10 4.39 44.88
N PRO A 7 -13.72 3.20 44.79
CA PRO A 7 -13.07 1.98 44.36
C PRO A 7 -12.31 2.14 43.03
N HIS A 8 -11.15 1.48 42.93
CA HIS A 8 -10.19 1.62 41.83
C HIS A 8 -10.61 0.85 40.56
N LEU A 9 -10.10 1.27 39.40
CA LEU A 9 -10.47 0.78 38.05
C LEU A 9 -10.44 -0.74 37.87
N ARG A 10 -9.64 -1.46 38.68
CA ARG A 10 -9.48 -2.92 38.61
C ARG A 10 -10.73 -3.70 39.03
N ILE A 11 -11.63 -3.09 39.80
CA ILE A 11 -12.86 -3.75 40.30
C ILE A 11 -13.99 -3.63 39.26
N PHE A 12 -13.87 -2.72 38.28
CA PHE A 12 -14.93 -2.47 37.30
C PHE A 12 -14.85 -3.45 36.12
N ARG A 13 -16.01 -3.98 35.69
CA ARG A 13 -16.11 -4.82 34.50
C ARG A 13 -16.33 -3.94 33.27
N PHE A 14 -15.31 -3.81 32.43
CA PHE A 14 -15.40 -2.96 31.24
C PHE A 14 -16.34 -3.55 30.19
N PRO A 15 -17.38 -2.81 29.75
CA PRO A 15 -18.15 -3.20 28.58
C PRO A 15 -17.28 -3.05 27.32
N PRO A 16 -17.56 -3.80 26.24
CA PRO A 16 -16.79 -3.74 25.00
C PRO A 16 -16.76 -2.33 24.39
N THR A 17 -17.83 -1.55 24.58
CA THR A 17 -17.92 -0.15 24.15
C THR A 17 -16.88 0.75 24.84
N ALA A 18 -16.56 0.49 26.11
CA ALA A 18 -15.53 1.23 26.84
C ALA A 18 -14.13 0.87 26.32
N VAL A 19 -13.88 -0.41 26.05
CA VAL A 19 -12.61 -0.87 25.46
C VAL A 19 -12.40 -0.24 24.08
N LEU A 20 -13.41 -0.26 23.23
CA LEU A 20 -13.34 0.34 21.89
C LEU A 20 -13.12 1.85 21.93
N SER A 21 -13.70 2.56 22.91
CA SER A 21 -13.43 3.99 23.13
C SER A 21 -11.96 4.26 23.47
N ILE A 22 -11.35 3.42 24.32
CA ILE A 22 -9.91 3.52 24.63
C ILE A 22 -9.09 3.22 23.37
N LEU A 23 -9.43 2.15 22.64
CA LEU A 23 -8.73 1.78 21.41
C LEU A 23 -8.79 2.91 20.38
N HIS A 24 -9.94 3.55 20.19
CA HIS A 24 -10.07 4.68 19.25
C HIS A 24 -9.15 5.86 19.60
N ARG A 25 -8.97 6.15 20.90
CA ARG A 25 -8.01 7.17 21.35
C ARG A 25 -6.57 6.76 21.07
N VAL A 26 -6.22 5.51 21.39
CA VAL A 26 -4.87 4.97 21.14
C VAL A 26 -4.55 4.97 19.65
N THR A 27 -5.49 4.52 18.79
CA THR A 27 -5.29 4.55 17.34
C THR A 27 -5.21 5.99 16.81
N GLY A 28 -5.98 6.93 17.35
CA GLY A 28 -5.89 8.35 16.99
C GLY A 28 -4.52 8.95 17.30
N VAL A 29 -3.96 8.65 18.48
CA VAL A 29 -2.59 9.06 18.85
C VAL A 29 -1.56 8.41 17.92
N LEU A 30 -1.67 7.10 17.69
CA LEU A 30 -0.75 6.37 16.80
C LEU A 30 -0.75 6.97 15.39
N LEU A 31 -1.93 7.22 14.81
CA LEU A 31 -2.08 7.82 13.49
C LEU A 31 -1.54 9.25 13.44
N THR A 32 -1.76 10.05 14.49
CA THR A 32 -1.22 11.42 14.53
C THR A 32 0.31 11.40 14.57
N LEU A 33 0.90 10.49 15.35
CA LEU A 33 2.36 10.43 15.55
C LEU A 33 3.14 9.94 14.33
N GLY A 34 2.55 9.15 13.43
CA GLY A 34 3.27 8.77 12.20
C GLY A 34 2.84 9.54 10.95
N LEU A 35 1.94 10.52 11.03
CA LEU A 35 1.80 11.49 9.93
C LEU A 35 3.16 12.15 9.57
N PRO A 36 4.00 12.59 10.53
CA PRO A 36 5.35 13.05 10.22
C PRO A 36 6.23 12.00 9.53
N VAL A 37 6.08 10.72 9.87
CA VAL A 37 6.82 9.62 9.23
C VAL A 37 6.41 9.49 7.76
N TRP A 38 5.11 9.61 7.45
CA TRP A 38 4.62 9.62 6.07
C TRP A 38 5.10 10.85 5.29
N VAL A 39 5.11 12.02 5.90
CA VAL A 39 5.66 13.24 5.28
C VAL A 39 7.15 13.05 4.96
N PHE A 40 7.93 12.56 5.92
CA PHE A 40 9.34 12.25 5.70
C PHE A 40 9.52 11.25 4.55
N TRP A 41 8.75 10.16 4.52
CA TRP A 41 8.81 9.21 3.42
C TRP A 41 8.49 9.84 2.06
N LEU A 42 7.47 10.70 1.98
CA LEU A 42 7.13 11.42 0.75
C LEU A 42 8.25 12.37 0.28
N MET A 43 8.95 13.02 1.23
CA MET A 43 10.13 13.84 0.90
C MET A 43 11.24 12.99 0.27
N GLN A 44 11.51 11.80 0.82
CA GLN A 44 12.52 10.89 0.29
C GLN A 44 12.17 10.37 -1.11
N VAL A 45 10.88 10.15 -1.38
CA VAL A 45 10.39 9.83 -2.74
C VAL A 45 10.62 10.99 -3.70
N ALA A 46 10.44 12.24 -3.25
CA ALA A 46 10.68 13.42 -4.06
C ALA A 46 12.17 13.67 -4.36
N ASP A 47 13.07 13.33 -3.42
CA ASP A 47 14.53 13.47 -3.59
C ASP A 47 15.14 12.45 -4.56
N GLY A 48 14.40 11.40 -4.93
CA GLY A 48 14.76 10.47 -5.99
C GLY A 48 15.32 9.12 -5.53
N PRO A 49 15.86 8.31 -6.46
CA PRO A 49 16.15 6.89 -6.25
C PRO A 49 17.06 6.58 -5.06
N SER A 50 18.15 7.31 -4.91
CA SER A 50 19.15 7.07 -3.85
C SER A 50 18.62 7.35 -2.44
N ALA A 51 17.65 8.26 -2.32
CA ALA A 51 17.07 8.67 -1.04
C ALA A 51 15.93 7.74 -0.58
N TYR A 52 15.15 7.17 -1.51
CA TYR A 52 14.02 6.29 -1.17
C TYR A 52 14.40 4.80 -1.03
N GLU A 53 15.42 4.32 -1.75
CA GLU A 53 15.84 2.91 -1.73
C GLU A 53 16.03 2.28 -0.33
N PRO A 54 16.75 2.90 0.62
CA PRO A 54 16.94 2.30 1.94
C PRO A 54 15.61 2.15 2.71
N ILE A 55 14.70 3.10 2.55
CA ILE A 55 13.39 3.04 3.19
C ILE A 55 12.50 2.00 2.50
N HIS A 56 12.58 1.92 1.17
CA HIS A 56 11.89 0.88 0.42
C HIS A 56 12.34 -0.53 0.84
N ALA A 57 13.64 -0.75 0.99
CA ALA A 57 14.18 -2.02 1.49
C ALA A 57 13.65 -2.35 2.89
N PHE A 58 13.55 -1.36 3.79
CA PHE A 58 12.92 -1.55 5.10
C PHE A 58 11.44 -1.90 4.99
N LEU A 59 10.67 -1.20 4.14
CA LEU A 59 9.24 -1.46 3.95
C LEU A 59 8.95 -2.82 3.31
N GLN A 60 9.91 -3.40 2.59
CA GLN A 60 9.84 -4.77 2.06
C GLN A 60 10.25 -5.85 3.08
N SER A 61 10.85 -5.47 4.21
CA SER A 61 11.15 -6.41 5.28
C SER A 61 9.88 -6.89 5.98
N SER A 62 9.92 -8.08 6.60
CA SER A 62 8.79 -8.61 7.38
C SER A 62 8.33 -7.66 8.49
N ALA A 63 9.28 -6.96 9.13
CA ALA A 63 9.00 -5.96 10.15
C ALA A 63 8.32 -4.69 9.58
N GLY A 64 8.80 -4.20 8.44
CA GLY A 64 8.21 -3.06 7.74
C GLY A 64 6.77 -3.34 7.30
N ILE A 65 6.56 -4.49 6.65
CA ILE A 65 5.23 -4.96 6.22
C ILE A 65 4.28 -5.08 7.43
N SER A 66 4.73 -5.71 8.52
CA SER A 66 3.90 -5.86 9.73
C SER A 66 3.53 -4.50 10.35
N SER A 67 4.48 -3.56 10.35
CA SER A 67 4.25 -2.20 10.85
C SER A 67 3.23 -1.44 9.99
N LEU A 68 3.29 -1.59 8.67
CA LEU A 68 2.31 -1.01 7.74
C LEU A 68 0.90 -1.56 7.99
N TYR A 69 0.76 -2.88 8.21
CA TYR A 69 -0.55 -3.47 8.52
C TYR A 69 -1.08 -3.05 9.88
N LEU A 70 -0.22 -2.89 10.90
CA LEU A 70 -0.64 -2.35 12.19
C LEU A 70 -1.15 -0.91 12.03
N TRP A 71 -0.45 -0.10 11.23
CA TRP A 71 -0.86 1.25 10.87
C TRP A 71 -2.20 1.29 10.13
N LEU A 72 -2.36 0.41 9.15
CA LEU A 72 -3.58 0.29 8.36
C LEU A 72 -4.76 -0.18 9.21
N PHE A 73 -4.54 -1.14 10.11
CA PHE A 73 -5.53 -1.57 11.08
C PHE A 73 -5.94 -0.43 12.00
N ALA A 74 -4.97 0.34 12.51
CA ALA A 74 -5.25 1.51 13.34
C ALA A 74 -6.08 2.55 12.58
N LEU A 75 -5.78 2.79 11.30
CA LEU A 75 -6.55 3.67 10.41
C LEU A 75 -8.01 3.21 10.29
N PHE A 76 -8.24 1.95 9.91
CA PHE A 76 -9.61 1.43 9.74
C PHE A 76 -10.38 1.37 11.05
N MET A 77 -9.75 0.95 12.14
CA MET A 77 -10.36 1.00 13.48
C MET A 77 -10.77 2.43 13.87
N HIS A 78 -9.88 3.40 13.66
CA HIS A 78 -10.16 4.80 13.98
C HIS A 78 -11.30 5.36 13.12
N LEU A 79 -11.27 5.08 11.82
CA LEU A 79 -12.28 5.51 10.85
C LEU A 79 -13.66 4.93 11.16
N CYS A 80 -13.77 3.60 11.34
CA CYS A 80 -15.06 2.94 11.62
C CYS A 80 -15.68 3.45 12.93
N HIS A 81 -14.87 3.65 13.97
CA HIS A 81 -15.36 4.17 15.25
C HIS A 81 -15.74 5.66 15.17
N GLY A 82 -15.00 6.46 14.41
CA GLY A 82 -15.35 7.85 14.11
C GLY A 82 -16.68 7.95 13.35
N LEU A 83 -16.89 7.08 12.36
CA LEU A 83 -18.15 7.00 11.62
C LEU A 83 -19.33 6.65 12.54
N ARG A 84 -19.14 5.73 13.48
CA ARG A 84 -20.16 5.40 14.49
C ARG A 84 -20.52 6.61 15.37
N HIS A 85 -19.55 7.42 15.77
CA HIS A 85 -19.83 8.66 16.52
C HIS A 85 -20.62 9.65 15.67
N LEU A 86 -20.28 9.83 14.39
CA LEU A 86 -21.06 10.67 13.48
C LEU A 86 -22.50 10.17 13.32
N PHE A 87 -22.71 8.84 13.29
CA PHE A 87 -24.06 8.26 13.31
C PHE A 87 -24.81 8.58 14.61
N TRP A 88 -24.14 8.56 15.76
CA TRP A 88 -24.74 8.93 17.04
C TRP A 88 -25.07 10.42 17.13
N ASP A 89 -24.22 11.28 16.56
CA ASP A 89 -24.47 12.73 16.48
C ASP A 89 -25.74 13.05 15.66
N SER A 90 -26.14 12.15 14.75
CA SER A 90 -27.41 12.25 14.02
C SER A 90 -28.66 11.84 14.84
N GLY A 91 -28.48 11.50 16.12
CA GLY A 91 -29.56 11.09 17.05
C GLY A 91 -30.02 9.63 16.90
N ARG A 92 -29.28 8.80 16.15
CA ARG A 92 -29.66 7.41 15.85
C ARG A 92 -28.81 6.41 16.64
N GLY A 93 -29.39 5.25 16.98
CA GLY A 93 -28.60 4.10 17.44
C GLY A 93 -28.15 4.09 18.91
N MET A 94 -28.75 4.93 19.77
CA MET A 94 -28.38 5.06 21.20
C MET A 94 -29.00 4.01 22.13
N LEU A 95 -29.72 3.02 21.60
CA LEU A 95 -30.29 1.92 22.40
C LEU A 95 -29.20 0.93 22.80
N ARG A 96 -29.24 0.43 24.04
CA ARG A 96 -28.21 -0.45 24.62
C ARG A 96 -27.86 -1.67 23.76
N ASP A 97 -28.86 -2.34 23.19
CA ASP A 97 -28.63 -3.50 22.30
C ASP A 97 -27.99 -3.10 20.96
N SER A 98 -28.28 -1.88 20.49
CA SER A 98 -27.67 -1.32 19.29
C SER A 98 -26.21 -0.95 19.54
N LEU A 99 -25.86 -0.43 20.73
CA LEU A 99 -24.48 -0.12 21.10
C LEU A 99 -23.55 -1.35 21.01
N HIS A 100 -24.01 -2.50 21.52
CA HIS A 100 -23.20 -3.73 21.45
C HIS A 100 -23.03 -4.22 20.02
N ARG A 101 -24.10 -4.17 19.21
CA ARG A 101 -24.05 -4.54 17.79
C ARG A 101 -23.09 -3.64 17.01
N TYR A 102 -23.15 -2.32 17.21
CA TYR A 102 -22.23 -1.40 16.55
C TYR A 102 -20.78 -1.60 16.98
N ALA A 103 -20.53 -1.91 18.25
CA ALA A 103 -19.21 -2.27 18.76
C ALA A 103 -18.62 -3.52 18.09
N MET A 104 -19.44 -4.56 17.86
CA MET A 104 -19.00 -5.74 17.12
C MET A 104 -18.79 -5.41 15.63
N LEU A 105 -19.74 -4.70 15.02
CA LEU A 105 -19.68 -4.32 13.60
C LEU A 105 -18.44 -3.49 13.27
N GLU A 106 -18.09 -2.48 14.09
CA GLU A 106 -16.92 -1.64 13.83
C GLU A 106 -15.61 -2.44 13.90
N PHE A 107 -15.49 -3.34 14.88
CA PHE A 107 -14.31 -4.18 15.03
C PHE A 107 -14.22 -5.19 13.88
N SER A 108 -15.31 -5.88 13.56
CA SER A 108 -15.38 -6.81 12.45
C SER A 108 -15.08 -6.12 11.11
N ALA A 109 -15.63 -4.92 10.88
CA ALA A 109 -15.38 -4.15 9.67
C ALA A 109 -13.89 -3.81 9.54
N ALA A 110 -13.24 -3.34 10.60
CA ALA A 110 -11.81 -3.02 10.57
C ALA A 110 -10.94 -4.27 10.29
N VAL A 111 -11.28 -5.41 10.88
CA VAL A 111 -10.58 -6.69 10.62
C VAL A 111 -10.78 -7.13 9.17
N ILE A 112 -12.01 -7.08 8.65
CA ILE A 112 -12.32 -7.46 7.26
C ILE A 112 -11.60 -6.55 6.28
N LEU A 113 -11.61 -5.24 6.50
CA LEU A 113 -10.92 -4.27 5.63
C LEU A 113 -9.40 -4.52 5.63
N THR A 114 -8.81 -4.73 6.80
CA THR A 114 -7.37 -5.02 6.92
C THR A 114 -7.01 -6.35 6.25
N GLY A 115 -7.82 -7.40 6.48
CA GLY A 115 -7.63 -8.71 5.87
C GLY A 115 -7.82 -8.67 4.36
N GLY A 116 -8.75 -7.86 3.85
CA GLY A 116 -8.95 -7.62 2.42
C GLY A 116 -7.72 -6.98 1.79
N CYS A 117 -7.15 -5.95 2.42
CA CYS A 117 -5.90 -5.34 1.98
C CYS A 117 -4.73 -6.34 1.97
N TYR A 118 -4.63 -7.18 3.00
CA TYR A 118 -3.62 -8.25 3.05
C TYR A 118 -3.80 -9.29 1.93
N GLY A 119 -5.03 -9.73 1.68
CA GLY A 119 -5.34 -10.66 0.59
C GLY A 119 -5.02 -10.08 -0.79
N LEU A 120 -5.32 -8.79 -1.01
CA LEU A 120 -4.95 -8.08 -2.23
C LEU A 120 -3.44 -7.99 -2.40
N HIS A 121 -2.70 -7.75 -1.31
CA HIS A 121 -1.24 -7.74 -1.34
C HIS A 121 -0.66 -9.11 -1.74
N LEU A 122 -1.16 -10.21 -1.16
CA LEU A 122 -0.73 -11.56 -1.54
C LEU A 122 -0.99 -11.82 -3.03
N LYS A 123 -2.19 -11.51 -3.51
CA LYS A 123 -2.54 -11.65 -4.93
C LYS A 123 -1.64 -10.80 -5.83
N GLN A 124 -1.24 -9.61 -5.40
CA GLN A 124 -0.32 -8.75 -6.15
C GLN A 124 1.07 -9.36 -6.25
N THR A 125 1.59 -9.95 -5.17
CA THR A 125 2.91 -10.61 -5.19
C THR A 125 2.95 -11.81 -6.13
N GLU A 126 1.84 -12.55 -6.25
CA GLU A 126 1.71 -13.64 -7.23
C GLU A 126 1.75 -13.11 -8.67
N LEU A 127 1.02 -12.02 -8.95
CA LEU A 127 0.98 -11.41 -10.28
C LEU A 127 2.34 -10.86 -10.72
N GLN A 128 3.15 -10.34 -9.78
CA GLN A 128 4.49 -9.86 -10.09
C GLN A 128 5.49 -11.00 -10.39
N GLY A 129 5.21 -12.23 -9.95
CA GLY A 129 6.02 -13.41 -10.29
C GLY A 129 5.72 -14.02 -11.66
N LEU A 130 4.61 -13.63 -12.29
CA LEU A 130 4.27 -14.11 -13.63
C LEU A 130 5.14 -13.40 -14.68
N PRO A 131 5.58 -14.11 -15.75
CA PRO A 131 6.23 -13.45 -16.87
C PRO A 131 5.27 -12.40 -17.42
N ALA A 132 5.75 -11.17 -17.62
CA ALA A 132 4.94 -10.09 -18.17
C ALA A 132 4.22 -10.62 -19.42
N ALA A 133 2.89 -10.68 -19.41
CA ALA A 133 2.12 -11.05 -20.58
C ALA A 133 2.06 -9.85 -21.54
N ASP A 134 2.10 -10.12 -22.84
CA ASP A 134 1.64 -9.14 -23.85
C ASP A 134 0.19 -8.73 -23.48
N TRP A 135 -0.23 -7.52 -23.82
CA TRP A 135 -1.63 -7.02 -23.70
C TRP A 135 -2.69 -7.97 -24.28
N ARG A 136 -2.29 -8.94 -25.11
CA ARG A 136 -3.11 -10.04 -25.65
C ARG A 136 -3.25 -11.28 -24.75
N GLY A 137 -2.64 -11.29 -23.56
CA GLY A 137 -2.68 -12.44 -22.63
C GLY A 137 -1.77 -13.61 -23.02
N GLU A 138 -0.98 -13.45 -24.09
CA GLU A 138 0.04 -14.39 -24.50
C GLU A 138 1.27 -14.24 -23.57
N PRO A 139 1.90 -15.34 -23.11
CA PRO A 139 3.17 -15.23 -22.40
C PRO A 139 4.12 -14.42 -23.29
N ALA A 140 4.81 -13.40 -22.75
CA ALA A 140 5.76 -12.63 -23.55
C ALA A 140 6.80 -13.60 -24.11
N LYS A 141 6.55 -14.04 -25.34
CA LYS A 141 7.48 -14.74 -26.18
C LYS A 141 8.69 -13.85 -26.20
N ARG A 142 9.72 -14.33 -25.49
CA ARG A 142 11.05 -13.76 -25.43
C ARG A 142 11.37 -13.39 -26.86
N TRP A 143 11.27 -12.12 -27.20
CA TRP A 143 11.90 -11.59 -28.40
C TRP A 143 13.40 -11.76 -28.15
N ALA A 144 13.86 -13.01 -28.27
CA ALA A 144 15.18 -13.27 -28.78
C ALA A 144 15.22 -12.51 -30.11
N PRO A 145 16.18 -11.61 -30.31
CA PRO A 145 16.40 -11.06 -31.63
C PRO A 145 16.90 -12.20 -32.52
N SER A 146 15.99 -13.02 -33.05
CA SER A 146 16.29 -14.06 -34.05
C SER A 146 15.65 -13.74 -35.40
N ALA A 147 15.21 -12.50 -35.61
CA ALA A 147 14.68 -12.03 -36.89
C ALA A 147 15.63 -11.06 -37.63
N TYR A 148 16.80 -10.77 -37.07
CA TYR A 148 17.94 -10.31 -37.86
C TYR A 148 18.89 -11.50 -37.98
N GLY A 149 18.89 -12.12 -39.16
CA GLY A 149 19.92 -13.09 -39.52
C GLY A 149 21.28 -12.40 -39.45
N CYS A 150 22.02 -12.67 -38.38
CA CYS A 150 23.44 -12.39 -38.32
C CYS A 150 24.18 -13.71 -38.50
N ASP A 151 24.22 -14.17 -39.75
CA ASP A 151 25.07 -15.29 -40.17
C ASP A 151 26.57 -14.91 -40.14
N ASN A 152 26.94 -13.73 -39.62
CA ASN A 152 28.32 -13.21 -39.61
C ASN A 152 28.75 -12.55 -38.27
N ALA A 153 28.23 -12.98 -37.12
CA ALA A 153 28.62 -12.40 -35.82
C ALA A 153 29.90 -13.00 -35.20
N ALA A 154 30.96 -13.18 -36.00
CA ALA A 154 32.25 -13.71 -35.50
C ALA A 154 33.31 -12.63 -35.19
N GLU A 155 33.06 -11.34 -35.43
CA GLU A 155 34.10 -10.31 -35.23
C GLU A 155 33.53 -8.99 -34.71
N THR A 156 33.28 -8.85 -33.39
CA THR A 156 33.31 -7.53 -32.73
C THR A 156 33.60 -7.69 -31.25
N PRO A 157 34.61 -6.97 -30.69
CA PRO A 157 34.88 -6.98 -29.26
C PRO A 157 33.79 -6.21 -28.49
N ALA A 158 33.61 -6.58 -27.22
CA ALA A 158 32.55 -6.09 -26.33
C ALA A 158 32.47 -4.55 -26.26
N PRO A 159 31.25 -3.96 -26.25
CA PRO A 159 31.10 -2.52 -26.16
C PRO A 159 31.40 -2.02 -24.74
N ASP A 160 32.10 -0.90 -24.71
CA ASP A 160 32.27 -0.03 -23.57
C ASP A 160 30.92 0.53 -23.11
N PHE A 161 30.78 0.76 -21.81
CA PHE A 161 29.58 1.36 -21.21
C PHE A 161 29.49 2.85 -21.57
N GLY A 162 29.04 3.14 -22.79
CA GLY A 162 28.57 4.44 -23.25
C GLY A 162 27.20 4.26 -23.91
N ALA A 163 26.12 4.45 -23.13
CA ALA A 163 24.76 4.26 -23.62
C ALA A 163 24.46 5.14 -24.86
N PRO A 164 23.86 4.60 -25.94
CA PRO A 164 23.40 5.44 -27.03
C PRO A 164 22.09 6.10 -26.60
N VAL A 165 22.15 7.43 -26.46
CA VAL A 165 20.96 8.29 -26.51
C VAL A 165 20.25 7.95 -27.81
N ILE A 166 19.06 7.35 -27.71
CA ILE A 166 18.18 7.12 -28.86
C ILE A 166 17.87 8.49 -29.46
N ARG A 167 18.61 8.88 -30.50
CA ARG A 167 18.31 10.09 -31.26
C ARG A 167 16.97 9.89 -31.95
N CYS A 168 16.05 10.83 -31.75
CA CYS A 168 14.73 10.85 -32.42
C CYS A 168 14.80 10.70 -33.95
N SER A 169 15.96 10.94 -34.58
CA SER A 169 16.15 10.73 -36.02
C SER A 169 15.94 9.29 -36.46
N ALA A 170 16.33 8.29 -35.65
CA ALA A 170 16.19 6.89 -36.02
C ALA A 170 14.72 6.42 -36.10
N LEU A 171 13.82 7.07 -35.35
CA LEU A 171 12.38 6.80 -35.42
C LEU A 171 11.76 7.40 -36.70
N VAL A 172 12.24 8.58 -37.12
CA VAL A 172 11.79 9.26 -38.34
C VAL A 172 12.27 8.50 -39.58
N ASP A 173 13.49 7.98 -39.58
CA ASP A 173 14.03 7.17 -40.69
C ASP A 173 13.29 5.83 -40.84
N PHE A 174 12.84 5.23 -39.72
CA PHE A 174 12.01 4.03 -39.75
C PHE A 174 10.61 4.28 -40.32
N ILE A 175 9.99 5.43 -40.01
CA ILE A 175 8.70 5.83 -40.59
C ILE A 175 8.84 6.08 -42.10
N ASN A 176 9.91 6.77 -42.52
CA ASN A 176 10.15 7.12 -43.93
C ASN A 176 10.62 5.95 -44.80
N SER A 177 11.07 4.84 -44.21
CA SER A 177 11.54 3.65 -44.95
C SER A 177 10.43 2.67 -45.34
N LYS A 178 9.16 2.93 -44.95
CA LYS A 178 8.02 2.11 -45.39
C LYS A 178 7.44 2.65 -46.71
N PRO A 179 7.57 1.93 -47.83
CA PRO A 179 6.90 2.34 -49.06
C PRO A 179 5.39 2.09 -48.92
N GLY A 180 4.59 3.16 -48.94
CA GLY A 180 3.13 3.08 -49.05
C GLY A 180 2.29 3.77 -47.98
N LEU A 181 2.78 4.83 -47.33
CA LEU A 181 1.92 5.71 -46.52
C LEU A 181 2.10 7.16 -46.98
N ASP A 182 1.41 7.51 -48.06
CA ASP A 182 1.26 8.90 -48.49
C ASP A 182 0.28 9.60 -47.54
N ILE A 183 0.80 10.48 -46.68
CA ILE A 183 0.07 11.63 -46.12
C ILE A 183 1.02 12.83 -46.08
#